data_AF-A0A4Y2GPM1-F1
#
_entry.id   AF-A0A4Y2GPM1-F1
#
_cell.length_a   1.000
_cell.length_b   1.000
_cell.length_c   1.000
_cell.angle_alpha   90.00
_cell.angle_beta   90.00
_cell.angle_gamma   90.00
#
_symmetry.space_group_name_H-M   'P 1'
#
loop_
_entity.id
_entity.type
_entity.pdbx_description
1 polymer ?
#
loop_
_entity_poly.entity_id
_entity_poly.type
_entity_poly.pdbx_seq_one_letter_code
_entity_poly.pdbx_strand_id
1 'polypeptide(L)'
;MFNSANPKNKIKTLHSLTIGFWNANGVRNRSADIRNFLEEHSTDIFIIQETKLRPEINFSIPNYDVYRTDRPQRNNAPTQGGGTGILIKKILTPPPYYDVAIALC
;
A
#
# COMPACT_ATOMS: atom_id res chain seq x y z
N MET A 1 -4.12 0.78 -27.73
CA MET A 1 -2.91 0.07 -27.24
C MET A 1 -1.71 0.99 -27.39
N PHE A 2 -0.92 1.19 -26.33
CA PHE A 2 0.32 1.96 -26.41
C PHE A 2 1.37 1.13 -27.17
N ASN A 3 1.82 1.62 -28.32
CA ASN A 3 2.88 0.97 -29.10
C ASN A 3 4.25 1.51 -28.64
N SER A 4 5.06 0.62 -28.06
CA SER A 4 6.41 0.91 -27.54
C SER A 4 7.39 1.34 -28.65
N ALA A 5 7.13 0.95 -29.90
CA ALA A 5 8.01 1.25 -31.04
C ALA A 5 7.84 2.68 -31.61
N ASN A 6 6.89 3.48 -31.13
CA ASN A 6 6.74 4.86 -31.59
C ASN A 6 7.78 5.77 -30.91
N PRO A 7 8.71 6.41 -31.65
CA PRO A 7 9.77 7.23 -31.07
C PRO A 7 9.27 8.50 -30.35
N LYS A 8 7.99 8.87 -30.51
CA LYS A 8 7.33 9.92 -29.70
C LYS A 8 6.90 9.41 -28.31
N ASN A 9 6.78 8.10 -28.12
CA ASN A 9 6.50 7.45 -26.85
C ASN A 9 7.83 7.11 -26.15
N LYS A 10 8.58 8.13 -25.72
CA LYS A 10 9.73 7.90 -24.82
C LYS A 10 9.21 7.45 -23.46
N ILE A 11 9.11 6.14 -23.25
CA ILE A 11 8.85 5.56 -21.93
C ILE A 11 10.12 5.78 -21.09
N LYS A 12 10.08 6.76 -20.18
CA LYS A 12 11.09 6.89 -19.13
C LYS A 12 10.64 6.06 -17.94
N THR A 13 11.36 4.99 -17.63
CA THR A 13 11.18 4.26 -16.38
C THR A 13 11.82 5.09 -15.26
N LEU A 14 11.01 5.79 -14.46
CA LEU A 14 11.51 6.69 -13.41
C LEU A 14 11.76 5.97 -12.07
N HIS A 15 10.98 4.92 -11.77
CA HIS A 15 11.11 4.10 -10.56
C HIS A 15 10.53 2.70 -10.82
N SER A 16 11.19 1.66 -10.32
CA SER A 16 10.64 0.30 -10.33
C SER A 16 9.54 0.21 -9.28
N LEU A 17 8.33 -0.20 -9.71
CA LEU A 17 7.19 -0.35 -8.82
C LEU A 17 7.36 -1.59 -7.94
N THR A 18 7.33 -1.42 -6.61
CA THR A 18 7.41 -2.51 -5.64
C THR A 18 6.03 -2.86 -5.09
N ILE A 19 5.59 -4.10 -5.32
CA ILE A 19 4.29 -4.61 -4.86
C ILE A 19 4.50 -5.74 -3.86
N GLY A 20 3.97 -5.59 -2.65
CA GLY A 20 3.92 -6.64 -1.64
C GLY A 20 2.52 -7.21 -1.49
N PHE A 21 2.40 -8.47 -1.05
CA PHE A 21 1.10 -9.07 -0.72
C PHE A 21 1.18 -9.93 0.54
N TRP A 22 0.09 -9.98 1.30
CA TRP A 22 0.02 -10.76 2.53
C TRP A 22 -1.40 -11.23 2.85
N ASN A 23 -1.54 -12.52 3.14
CA ASN A 23 -2.73 -13.02 3.83
C ASN A 23 -2.54 -12.80 5.35
N ALA A 24 -3.22 -11.79 5.89
CA ALA A 24 -3.02 -11.38 7.28
C ALA A 24 -3.68 -12.32 8.29
N ASN A 25 -4.71 -13.07 7.87
CA ASN A 25 -5.59 -13.82 8.76
C ASN A 25 -6.20 -12.94 9.89
N GLY A 26 -6.39 -11.64 9.61
CA GLY A 26 -6.85 -10.60 10.53
C GLY A 26 -5.80 -9.51 10.78
N VAL A 27 -6.15 -8.23 10.54
CA VAL A 27 -5.20 -7.09 10.67
C VAL A 27 -5.33 -6.26 11.95
N ARG A 28 -6.34 -6.51 12.80
CA ARG A 28 -6.72 -5.63 13.92
C ARG A 28 -5.57 -5.24 14.85
N ASN A 29 -4.61 -6.14 15.07
CA ASN A 29 -3.47 -5.94 15.96
C ASN A 29 -2.12 -6.02 15.22
N ARG A 30 -2.11 -5.88 13.90
CA ARG A 30 -0.94 -6.10 13.03
C ARG A 30 -0.47 -4.82 12.33
N SER A 31 -1.01 -3.66 12.72
CA SER A 31 -0.70 -2.37 12.08
C SER A 31 0.76 -1.96 12.22
N ALA A 32 1.43 -2.35 13.33
CA ALA A 32 2.87 -2.11 13.52
C ALA A 32 3.69 -2.99 12.57
N ASP A 33 3.40 -4.28 12.49
CA ASP A 33 4.08 -5.22 11.58
C ASP A 33 3.94 -4.79 10.12
N ILE A 34 2.74 -4.34 9.73
CA ILE A 34 2.47 -3.81 8.39
C ILE A 34 3.35 -2.58 8.14
N ARG A 35 3.44 -1.63 9.09
CA ARG A 35 4.29 -0.43 8.93
C ARG A 35 5.76 -0.79 8.78
N ASN A 36 6.28 -1.65 9.65
CA ASN A 36 7.68 -2.07 9.61
C ASN A 36 8.02 -2.71 8.27
N PHE A 37 7.17 -3.62 7.78
CA PHE A 37 7.35 -4.25 6.47
C PHE A 37 7.34 -3.23 5.31
N LEU A 38 6.39 -2.30 5.33
CA LEU A 38 6.25 -1.28 4.30
C LEU A 38 7.46 -0.34 4.23
N GLU A 39 8.03 0.00 5.39
CA GLU A 39 9.22 0.85 5.51
C GLU A 39 10.49 0.09 5.10
N GLU A 40 10.69 -1.12 5.61
CA GLU A 40 11.85 -1.97 5.33
C GLU A 40 11.99 -2.26 3.83
N HIS A 41 10.88 -2.53 3.15
CA HIS A 41 10.89 -2.90 1.74
C HIS A 41 10.54 -1.75 0.79
N SER A 42 10.30 -0.54 1.30
CA SER A 42 9.89 0.62 0.50
C SER A 42 8.73 0.28 -0.46
N THR A 43 7.73 -0.45 0.04
CA THR A 43 6.64 -0.99 -0.80
C THR A 43 5.74 0.14 -1.31
N ASP A 44 5.44 0.18 -2.61
CA ASP A 44 4.56 1.21 -3.19
C ASP A 44 3.08 0.83 -3.09
N ILE A 45 2.80 -0.45 -3.34
CA ILE A 45 1.45 -1.02 -3.27
C ILE A 45 1.50 -2.28 -2.40
N PHE A 46 0.66 -2.33 -1.37
CA PHE A 46 0.57 -3.50 -0.50
C PHE A 46 -0.84 -4.08 -0.48
N ILE A 47 -0.96 -5.35 -0.87
CA ILE A 47 -2.23 -6.07 -1.00
C ILE A 47 -2.41 -6.95 0.22
N ILE A 48 -3.55 -6.81 0.90
CA ILE A 48 -3.88 -7.58 2.09
C ILE A 48 -5.10 -8.45 1.81
N GLN A 49 -4.97 -9.74 2.07
CA GLN A 49 -6.07 -10.71 2.08
C GLN A 49 -6.44 -11.08 3.52
N GLU A 50 -7.69 -11.53 3.70
CA GLU A 50 -8.21 -11.93 5.01
C GLU A 50 -8.04 -10.82 6.06
N THR A 51 -8.46 -9.59 5.73
CA THR A 51 -8.37 -8.46 6.67
C THR A 51 -9.21 -8.70 7.92
N LYS A 52 -10.33 -9.42 7.79
CA LYS A 52 -11.34 -9.67 8.83
C LYS A 52 -11.83 -8.38 9.51
N LEU A 53 -11.75 -7.26 8.80
CA LEU A 53 -12.27 -5.98 9.25
C LEU A 53 -13.78 -5.93 9.05
N ARG A 54 -14.43 -5.20 9.94
CA ARG A 54 -15.84 -4.81 9.80
C ARG A 54 -15.91 -3.36 9.35
N PRO A 55 -16.97 -2.94 8.63
CA PRO A 55 -17.14 -1.57 8.16
C PRO A 55 -16.96 -0.51 9.25
N GLU A 56 -17.33 -0.81 10.49
CA GLU A 56 -17.28 0.14 11.62
C GLU A 56 -15.86 0.31 12.19
N ILE A 57 -14.93 -0.58 11.85
CA ILE A 57 -13.55 -0.52 12.35
C ILE A 57 -12.74 0.39 11.43
N ASN A 58 -12.27 1.53 11.94
CA ASN A 58 -11.30 2.35 11.24
C ASN A 58 -9.95 1.63 11.16
N PHE A 59 -9.39 1.55 9.95
CA PHE A 59 -8.06 1.00 9.70
C PHE A 59 -7.31 1.94 8.77
N SER A 60 -6.20 2.49 9.24
CA SER A 60 -5.35 3.42 8.50
C SER A 60 -3.88 3.14 8.74
N ILE A 61 -3.09 3.36 7.70
CA ILE A 61 -1.63 3.28 7.73
C ILE A 61 -1.09 4.66 7.32
N PRO A 62 -0.25 5.32 8.14
CA PRO A 62 0.37 6.58 7.79
C PRO A 62 1.07 6.49 6.44
N ASN A 63 1.02 7.55 5.64
CA ASN A 63 1.63 7.64 4.29
C ASN A 63 1.03 6.73 3.21
N TYR A 64 -0.02 5.95 3.52
CA TYR A 64 -0.75 5.16 2.53
C TYR A 64 -2.22 5.57 2.50
N ASP A 65 -2.78 5.63 1.30
CA ASP A 65 -4.21 5.57 1.07
C ASP A 65 -4.66 4.12 1.19
N VAL A 66 -5.75 3.89 1.92
CA VAL A 66 -6.27 2.55 2.20
C VAL A 66 -7.60 2.38 1.48
N TYR A 67 -7.61 1.49 0.50
CA TYR A 67 -8.82 1.03 -0.16
C TYR A 67 -9.12 -0.37 0.36
N ARG A 68 -10.37 -0.67 0.73
CA ARG A 68 -10.71 -1.99 1.25
C ARG A 68 -12.12 -2.41 0.85
N THR A 69 -12.31 -3.72 0.80
CA THR A 69 -13.63 -4.34 0.71
C THR A 69 -13.85 -5.14 1.97
N ASP A 70 -14.81 -4.72 2.78
CA ASP A 70 -15.18 -5.45 3.98
C ASP A 70 -16.26 -6.49 3.67
N ARG A 71 -16.31 -7.57 4.46
CA ARG A 71 -17.35 -8.58 4.28
C ARG A 71 -18.71 -8.00 4.73
N PRO A 72 -19.76 -8.09 3.90
CA PRO A 72 -21.10 -7.66 4.30
C PRO A 72 -21.56 -8.45 5.52
N GLN A 73 -22.05 -7.75 6.54
CA GLN A 73 -22.61 -8.40 7.72
C GLN A 73 -24.01 -8.93 7.37
N ARG A 74 -24.09 -10.17 6.88
CA ARG A 74 -25.37 -10.89 6.76
C ARG A 74 -25.69 -11.57 8.08
N ASN A 75 -26.95 -11.51 8.48
CA ASN A 75 -27.49 -12.32 9.57
C ASN A 75 -27.17 -13.80 9.25
N ASN A 76 -26.46 -14.48 10.16
CA ASN A 76 -25.97 -15.87 10.04
C ASN A 76 -24.76 -16.13 9.14
N ALA A 77 -24.07 -15.11 8.62
CA ALA A 77 -22.78 -15.35 7.96
C ALA A 77 -21.72 -15.79 8.99
N PRO A 78 -20.87 -16.79 8.69
CA PRO A 78 -19.73 -17.12 9.53
C PRO A 78 -18.92 -15.86 9.82
N THR A 79 -18.67 -15.56 11.09
CA THR A 79 -17.83 -14.44 11.55
C THR A 79 -16.36 -14.60 11.16
N GLN A 80 -16.00 -15.74 10.58
CA GLN A 80 -14.63 -16.11 10.27
C GLN A 80 -14.36 -15.84 8.78
N GLY A 81 -13.50 -14.85 8.55
CA GLY A 81 -12.79 -14.70 7.28
C GLY A 81 -13.40 -13.70 6.29
N GLY A 82 -12.60 -13.43 5.27
CA GLY A 82 -12.85 -12.49 4.19
C GLY A 82 -12.30 -11.09 4.46
N GLY A 83 -12.57 -10.23 3.48
CA GLY A 83 -12.10 -8.86 3.45
C GLY A 83 -10.74 -8.72 2.76
N THR A 84 -10.60 -7.66 1.97
CA THR A 84 -9.38 -7.32 1.24
C THR A 84 -9.00 -5.85 1.48
N GLY A 85 -7.71 -5.55 1.41
CA GLY A 85 -7.18 -4.20 1.50
C GLY A 85 -6.11 -3.96 0.43
N ILE A 86 -6.03 -2.74 -0.06
CA ILE A 86 -4.99 -2.24 -0.94
C ILE A 86 -4.49 -0.94 -0.31
N LEU A 87 -3.21 -0.91 0.01
CA LEU A 87 -2.52 0.26 0.51
C LEU A 87 -1.72 0.84 -0.65
N ILE A 88 -1.93 2.11 -0.97
CA ILE A 88 -1.22 2.83 -2.03
C ILE A 88 -0.44 3.98 -1.37
N LYS A 89 0.87 4.02 -1.56
CA LYS A 89 1.72 5.07 -0.99
C LYS A 89 1.31 6.45 -1.54
N LYS A 90 1.01 7.40 -0.67
CA LYS A 90 0.35 8.69 -1.01
C LYS A 90 1.15 9.53 -2.00
N ILE A 91 2.47 9.64 -1.81
CA ILE A 91 3.35 10.45 -2.67
C ILE A 91 4.72 9.78 -2.74
N LEU A 92 5.15 9.47 -3.97
CA LEU A 92 6.45 8.87 -4.33
C LEU A 92 7.57 9.91 -4.48
N THR A 93 7.50 11.04 -3.79
CA THR A 93 8.63 11.96 -3.75
C THR A 93 9.60 11.44 -2.70
N PRO A 94 10.80 10.95 -3.05
CA PRO A 94 11.91 11.12 -2.13
C PRO A 94 11.92 12.60 -1.73
N PRO A 95 12.24 12.97 -0.47
CA PRO A 95 12.57 14.36 -0.19
C PRO A 95 13.50 14.84 -1.30
N PRO A 96 13.32 16.05 -1.86
CA PRO A 96 14.23 16.56 -2.87
C PRO A 96 15.62 16.31 -2.32
N TYR A 97 16.38 15.55 -3.11
CA TYR A 97 17.73 15.09 -2.82
C TYR A 97 18.42 16.13 -1.95
N TYR A 98 19.01 15.71 -0.82
CA TYR A 98 19.97 16.54 -0.10
C TYR A 98 21.20 16.70 -1.01
N ASP A 99 21.06 17.54 -2.04
CA ASP A 99 22.10 18.06 -2.92
C ASP A 99 22.13 19.59 -2.79
N VAL A 100 22.00 20.08 -1.57
CA VAL A 100 22.50 21.39 -1.22
C VAL A 100 23.35 21.20 0.01
N ALA A 101 24.66 21.30 -0.23
CA ALA A 101 25.65 21.67 0.75
C ALA A 101 25.04 22.57 1.83
N ILE A 102 24.93 22.05 3.05
CA ILE A 102 25.31 22.85 4.21
C ILE A 102 26.75 22.44 4.51
N ALA A 103 27.62 22.90 3.63
CA ALA A 103 28.94 23.30 4.02
C ALA A 103 28.76 24.53 4.93
N LEU A 104 29.39 24.49 6.09
CA LEU A 104 30.00 25.62 6.79
C LEU A 104 29.29 26.98 6.67
N CYS A 105 28.53 27.33 7.70
CA CYS A 105 28.63 28.62 8.40
C CYS A 105 28.23 28.39 9.87
#